data_AF-A0A7Z7FMY0-F1
#
_entry.id   AF-A0A7Z7FMY0-F1
#
_cell.length_a   1.000
_cell.length_b   1.000
_cell.length_c   1.000
_cell.angle_alpha   90.00
_cell.angle_beta   90.00
_cell.angle_gamma   90.00
#
_symmetry.space_group_name_H-M   'P 1'
#
loop_
_entity.id
_entity.type
_entity.pdbx_description
1 polymer ?
#
loop_
_entity_poly.entity_id
_entity_poly.type
_entity_poly.pdbx_seq_one_letter_code
_entity_poly.pdbx_strand_id
1 'polypeptide(L)'
;MPDTSELKRENSSSRIIYEALERMGPKTQSQIAAAANVTVSCACKCLKLRESSGYVRRAGRTVNSKGISIGRQPWLYARTIKTLPELRTGLLPDPPSANELRDIMNAIIRRKNS
;
A
#
# COMPACT_ATOMS: atom_id res chain seq x y z
N MET A 1 -9.27 -6.22 -11.91
CA MET A 1 -7.81 -6.10 -12.15
C MET A 1 -7.15 -5.66 -10.84
N PRO A 2 -6.00 -6.23 -10.40
CA PRO A 2 -5.33 -5.71 -9.22
C PRO A 2 -4.72 -4.35 -9.55
N ASP A 3 -5.11 -3.34 -8.79
CA ASP A 3 -4.78 -1.94 -9.02
C ASP A 3 -3.27 -1.68 -8.81
N THR A 4 -2.56 -1.57 -9.92
CA THR A 4 -1.14 -1.19 -9.98
C THR A 4 -0.97 0.33 -10.05
N SER A 5 -2.04 1.11 -10.15
CA SER A 5 -1.95 2.58 -10.26
C SER A 5 -1.31 3.21 -9.02
N GLU A 6 -1.63 2.69 -7.83
CA GLU A 6 -1.02 3.09 -6.57
C GLU A 6 0.50 2.88 -6.57
N LEU A 7 0.99 1.75 -7.08
CA LEU A 7 2.44 1.46 -7.10
C LEU A 7 3.23 2.36 -8.07
N LYS A 8 2.54 3.03 -9.00
CA LYS A 8 3.13 3.97 -9.95
C LYS A 8 3.24 5.40 -9.40
N ARG A 9 2.68 5.67 -8.22
CA ARG A 9 2.77 6.96 -7.52
C ARG A 9 3.92 6.92 -6.51
N GLU A 10 4.74 7.95 -6.51
CA GLU A 10 5.88 8.08 -5.59
C GLU A 10 5.42 8.11 -4.12
N ASN A 11 4.41 8.91 -3.82
CA ASN A 11 3.88 9.08 -2.45
C ASN A 11 2.86 8.00 -2.03
N SER A 12 2.69 6.92 -2.79
CA SER A 12 1.75 5.86 -2.39
C SER A 12 2.30 5.08 -1.20
N SER A 13 1.48 4.92 -0.16
CA SER A 13 1.82 4.07 0.98
C SER A 13 2.17 2.64 0.57
N SER A 14 1.58 2.10 -0.51
CA SER A 14 1.92 0.76 -1.00
C SER A 14 3.35 0.68 -1.52
N ARG A 15 3.83 1.73 -2.18
CA ARG A 15 5.20 1.78 -2.72
C ARG A 15 6.21 1.98 -1.60
N ILE A 16 5.97 2.95 -0.72
CA ILE A 16 6.82 3.24 0.44
C ILE A 16 6.98 1.98 1.31
N ILE A 17 5.91 1.23 1.55
CA ILE A 17 5.95 -0.04 2.29
C ILE A 17 6.81 -1.10 1.60
N TYR A 18 6.71 -1.21 0.28
CA TYR A 18 7.51 -2.18 -0.49
C TYR A 18 9.00 -1.83 -0.41
N GLU A 19 9.36 -0.57 -0.66
CA GLU A 19 10.75 -0.08 -0.59
C GLU A 19 11.32 -0.23 0.84
N ALA A 20 10.50 0.00 1.86
CA ALA A 20 10.88 -0.25 3.25
C ALA A 20 11.19 -1.74 3.49
N LEU A 21 10.39 -2.66 2.96
CA LEU A 21 10.63 -4.10 3.04
C LEU A 21 11.87 -4.55 2.26
N GLU A 22 12.15 -3.91 1.13
CA GLU A 22 13.36 -4.18 0.33
C GLU A 22 14.63 -3.83 1.10
N ARG A 23 14.65 -2.67 1.76
CA ARG A 23 15.79 -2.21 2.55
C ARG A 23 15.98 -2.98 3.86
N MET A 24 14.89 -3.33 4.55
CA MET A 24 14.96 -3.92 5.91
C MET A 24 14.91 -5.45 5.95
N GLY A 25 14.52 -6.10 4.85
CA GLY A 25 14.20 -7.51 4.85
C GLY A 25 12.89 -7.85 5.58
N PRO A 26 12.69 -9.12 5.99
CA PRO A 26 11.44 -9.56 6.60
C PRO A 26 11.13 -8.86 7.92
N LYS A 27 9.96 -8.21 8.02
CA LYS A 27 9.55 -7.45 9.21
C LYS A 27 8.07 -7.65 9.53
N THR A 28 7.70 -7.39 10.78
CA THR A 28 6.28 -7.40 11.20
C THR A 28 5.55 -6.16 10.70
N GLN A 29 4.22 -6.23 10.62
CA GLN A 29 3.38 -5.09 10.23
C GLN A 29 3.68 -3.80 11.03
N SER A 30 3.87 -3.91 12.35
CA SER A 30 4.14 -2.74 13.19
C SER A 30 5.53 -2.13 12.92
N GLN A 31 6.54 -2.98 12.69
CA GLN A 31 7.89 -2.52 12.34
C GLN A 31 7.90 -1.85 10.96
N ILE A 32 7.15 -2.39 9.99
CA ILE A 32 6.99 -1.81 8.66
C ILE A 32 6.30 -0.45 8.76
N ALA A 33 5.21 -0.36 9.53
CA ALA A 33 4.46 0.88 9.72
C ALA A 33 5.35 2.00 10.29
N ALA A 34 6.15 1.68 11.32
CA ALA A 34 7.10 2.62 11.91
C ALA A 34 8.18 3.06 10.90
N ALA A 35 8.78 2.12 10.16
CA ALA A 35 9.83 2.42 9.20
C ALA A 35 9.37 3.20 7.96
N ALA A 36 8.12 2.99 7.54
CA ALA A 36 7.48 3.68 6.43
C ALA A 36 6.77 4.98 6.85
N ASN A 37 6.80 5.34 8.14
CA ASN A 37 6.07 6.48 8.70
C ASN A 37 4.58 6.51 8.32
N VAL A 38 3.91 5.36 8.44
CA VAL A 38 2.47 5.21 8.17
C VAL A 38 1.75 4.59 9.36
N THR A 39 0.43 4.73 9.41
CA THR A 39 -0.37 4.06 10.45
C THR A 39 -0.33 2.53 10.27
N VAL A 40 -0.41 1.81 11.40
CA VAL A 40 -0.46 0.33 11.41
C VAL A 40 -1.65 -0.20 10.59
N SER A 41 -2.77 0.51 10.58
CA SER A 41 -3.96 0.17 9.78
C SER A 41 -3.70 0.35 8.28
N CYS A 42 -3.02 1.42 7.88
CA CYS A 42 -2.59 1.64 6.50
C CYS A 42 -1.66 0.52 6.04
N ALA A 43 -0.66 0.19 6.87
CA ALA A 43 0.27 -0.91 6.60
C ALA A 43 -0.47 -2.25 6.44
N CYS A 44 -1.42 -2.57 7.32
CA CYS A 44 -2.25 -3.78 7.22
C CYS A 44 -2.95 -3.90 5.87
N LYS A 45 -3.64 -2.83 5.45
CA LYS A 45 -4.42 -2.80 4.21
C LYS A 45 -3.50 -2.93 2.99
N CYS A 46 -2.39 -2.20 2.97
CA CYS A 46 -1.41 -2.26 1.90
C CYS A 46 -0.77 -3.65 1.80
N LEU A 47 -0.33 -4.24 2.92
CA LEU A 47 0.29 -5.57 2.92
C LEU A 47 -0.67 -6.64 2.40
N LYS A 48 -1.96 -6.63 2.79
CA LYS A 48 -2.96 -7.57 2.27
C LYS A 48 -3.17 -7.41 0.76
N LEU A 49 -3.26 -6.17 0.28
CA LEU A 49 -3.43 -5.87 -1.14
C LEU A 49 -2.20 -6.28 -1.96
N ARG A 50 -0.99 -6.12 -1.39
CA ARG A 50 0.27 -6.48 -2.06
C ARG A 50 0.60 -7.96 -1.94
N GLU A 51 0.10 -8.63 -0.93
CA GLU A 51 0.06 -10.09 -0.83
C GLU A 51 -0.83 -10.66 -1.95
N SER A 52 -2.06 -10.18 -2.11
CA SER A 52 -2.97 -10.67 -3.16
C SER A 52 -2.49 -10.37 -4.58
N SER A 53 -1.70 -9.32 -4.79
CA SER A 53 -1.11 -8.97 -6.10
C SER A 53 0.30 -9.52 -6.31
N GLY A 54 0.81 -10.33 -5.37
CA GLY A 54 2.07 -11.08 -5.50
C GLY A 54 3.35 -10.26 -5.34
N TYR A 55 3.28 -9.06 -4.77
CA TYR A 55 4.45 -8.22 -4.48
C TYR A 55 5.06 -8.49 -3.10
N VAL A 56 4.24 -8.97 -2.16
CA VAL A 56 4.64 -9.28 -0.79
C VAL A 56 4.19 -10.70 -0.46
N ARG A 57 4.90 -11.38 0.45
CA ARG A 57 4.51 -12.70 0.99
C ARG A 57 4.71 -12.74 2.49
N ARG A 58 4.00 -13.65 3.17
CA ARG A 58 4.33 -14.02 4.55
C ARG A 58 5.59 -14.89 4.55
N ALA A 59 6.61 -14.46 5.27
CA ALA A 59 7.90 -15.14 5.36
C ALA A 59 8.00 -16.13 6.53
N GLY A 60 7.03 -16.08 7.44
CA GLY A 60 7.00 -16.90 8.65
C GLY A 60 6.36 -16.14 9.80
N ARG A 61 6.36 -16.74 10.99
CA ARG A 61 5.95 -16.09 12.23
C ARG A 61 7.16 -15.80 13.09
N THR A 62 7.07 -14.75 13.90
CA THR A 62 8.10 -14.40 14.88
C THR A 62 7.51 -14.39 16.29
N VAL A 63 8.39 -14.35 17.29
CA VAL A 63 7.99 -14.18 18.69
C VAL A 63 7.14 -12.92 18.85
N ASN A 64 6.24 -12.92 19.85
CA ASN A 64 5.43 -11.75 20.14
C ASN A 64 6.28 -10.59 20.70
N SER A 65 5.66 -9.44 20.98
CA SER A 65 6.35 -8.27 21.54
C SER A 65 7.00 -8.51 22.91
N LYS A 66 6.64 -9.60 23.61
CA LYS A 66 7.25 -10.04 24.87
C LYS A 66 8.41 -11.04 24.67
N GLY A 67 8.77 -11.35 23.42
CA GLY A 67 9.79 -12.35 23.10
C GLY A 67 9.36 -13.80 23.28
N ILE A 68 8.05 -14.05 23.43
CA ILE A 68 7.51 -15.39 23.73
C ILE A 68 6.87 -16.01 22.48
N SER A 69 7.03 -17.33 22.31
CA SER A 69 6.44 -18.12 21.21
C SER A 69 5.03 -18.64 21.50
N ILE A 70 4.59 -18.60 22.75
CA ILE A 70 3.24 -19.00 23.19
C ILE A 70 2.22 -17.90 22.86
N GLY A 71 1.07 -18.30 22.28
CA GLY A 71 -0.04 -17.41 21.94
C GLY A 71 0.00 -16.85 20.51
N ARG A 72 -0.65 -15.69 20.30
CA ARG A 72 -0.75 -15.08 18.96
C ARG A 72 0.59 -14.49 18.53
N GLN A 73 1.22 -15.14 17.56
CA GLN A 73 2.47 -14.70 16.95
C GLN A 73 2.21 -13.80 15.73
N PRO A 74 2.92 -12.65 15.59
CA PRO A 74 2.82 -11.80 14.42
C PRO A 74 3.47 -12.46 13.19
N TRP A 75 2.92 -12.15 12.02
CA TRP A 75 3.51 -12.54 10.74
C TRP A 75 4.67 -11.60 10.38
N LEU A 76 5.74 -12.20 9.87
CA LEU A 76 6.77 -11.50 9.11
C LEU A 76 6.34 -11.42 7.64
N TYR A 77 6.47 -10.24 7.06
CA TYR A 77 6.25 -9.99 5.64
C TYR A 77 7.58 -9.73 4.96
N ALA A 78 7.74 -10.26 3.74
CA ALA A 78 8.91 -10.03 2.90
C ALA A 78 8.47 -9.72 1.47
N ARG A 79 9.31 -9.01 0.72
CA ARG A 79 9.08 -8.83 -0.72
C ARG A 79 9.18 -10.15 -1.47
N THR A 80 8.47 -10.24 -2.58
CA THR A 80 8.70 -11.30 -3.58
C THR A 80 9.77 -10.85 -4.58
N ILE A 81 10.10 -11.70 -5.56
CA ILE A 81 10.98 -11.35 -6.68
C ILE A 81 10.33 -10.33 -7.65
N LYS A 82 9.03 -10.07 -7.52
CA LYS A 82 8.29 -9.19 -8.42
C LYS A 82 8.73 -7.74 -8.21
N THR A 83 9.26 -7.12 -9.25
CA THR A 83 9.73 -5.73 -9.24
C THR A 83 8.57 -4.75 -9.22
N LEU A 84 8.76 -3.61 -8.55
CA LEU A 84 7.81 -2.51 -8.62
C LEU A 84 7.71 -1.99 -10.05
N PRO A 85 6.51 -1.59 -10.51
CA PRO A 85 6.39 -0.87 -11.77
C PRO A 85 7.16 0.45 -11.70
N GLU A 86 7.64 0.90 -12.85
CA GLU A 86 8.27 2.21 -13.00
C GLU A 86 7.36 3.31 -12.46
N LEU A 87 7.97 4.29 -11.80
CA LEU A 87 7.27 5.49 -11.37
C LEU A 87 6.67 6.17 -12.58
N ARG A 88 5.43 6.64 -12.46
CA ARG A 88 4.94 7.65 -13.40
C ARG A 88 5.70 8.94 -13.10
N THR A 89 6.76 9.17 -13.87
CA THR A 89 7.54 10.41 -13.88
C THR A 89 6.84 11.53 -14.66
N GLY A 90 5.74 11.23 -15.36
CA GLY A 90 4.89 12.25 -15.96
C GLY A 90 4.06 12.94 -14.89
N LEU A 91 4.09 14.28 -14.87
CA LEU A 91 3.11 15.13 -14.18
C LEU A 91 1.73 14.48 -14.35
N LEU A 92 1.19 13.96 -13.26
CA LEU A 92 -0.24 13.69 -13.23
C LEU A 92 -0.91 15.02 -13.59
N PRO A 93 -1.93 15.03 -14.47
CA PRO A 93 -2.66 16.26 -14.72
C PRO A 93 -3.08 16.83 -13.38
N ASP A 94 -2.95 18.14 -13.23
CA ASP A 94 -3.29 18.82 -11.99
C ASP A 94 -4.67 18.35 -11.52
N PRO A 95 -4.83 18.08 -10.21
CA PRO A 95 -6.13 17.68 -9.71
C PRO A 95 -7.15 18.74 -10.13
N PRO A 96 -8.35 18.33 -10.60
CA PRO A 96 -9.37 19.28 -10.99
C PRO A 96 -9.66 20.23 -9.83
N SER A 97 -9.78 21.50 -10.15
CA SER A 97 -10.19 22.53 -9.22
C SER A 97 -11.57 22.20 -8.62
N ALA A 98 -11.91 22.84 -7.50
CA ALA A 98 -13.21 22.64 -6.85
C ALA A 98 -14.40 22.91 -7.80
N ASN A 99 -14.24 23.87 -8.72
CA ASN A 99 -15.25 24.18 -9.73
C ASN A 99 -15.38 23.05 -10.77
N GLU A 100 -14.27 22.52 -11.26
CA GLU A 100 -14.27 21.40 -12.21
C GLU A 100 -14.86 20.13 -11.57
N LEU A 101 -14.53 19.85 -10.31
CA LEU A 101 -15.15 18.75 -9.57
C LEU A 101 -16.66 18.91 -9.44
N ARG A 102 -17.13 20.12 -9.12
CA ARG A 102 -18.56 20.43 -9.05
C ARG A 102 -19.25 20.20 -10.39
N ASP A 103 -18.64 20.63 -11.49
CA ASP A 103 -19.23 20.50 -12.82
C ASP A 103 -19.26 19.05 -13.30
N ILE A 104 -18.21 18.28 -13.03
CA ILE A 104 -18.17 16.82 -13.28
C ILE A 104 -19.27 16.11 -12.48
N MET A 105 -19.39 16.41 -11.20
CA MET A 105 -20.45 15.87 -10.32
C MET A 105 -21.84 16.17 -10.87
N ASN A 106 -22.09 17.44 -11.24
CA ASN A 106 -23.37 17.88 -11.79
C ASN A 106 -23.70 17.19 -13.12
N ALA A 107 -22.72 16.99 -14.00
CA ALA A 107 -22.90 16.28 -15.27
C ALA A 107 -23.29 14.81 -15.06
N ILE A 108 -22.70 14.14 -14.07
CA ILE A 108 -23.04 12.75 -13.70
C ILE A 108 -24.48 12.67 -13.19
N ILE A 109 -24.86 13.59 -12.28
CA ILE A 109 -26.22 13.64 -11.72
C ILE A 109 -27.27 13.84 -12.83
N ARG A 110 -27.03 14.78 -13.74
CA ARG A 110 -27.95 15.06 -14.86
C ARG A 110 -28.11 13.87 -15.80
N ARG A 111 -27.02 13.16 -16.12
CA ARG A 111 -27.07 11.93 -16.94
C ARG A 111 -27.83 10.79 -16.28
N LYS A 112 -27.84 10.72 -14.94
CA LYS A 112 -28.56 9.66 -14.21
C LYS A 112 -30.06 9.91 -14.12
N ASN A 113 -30.49 11.16 -14.27
CA ASN A 113 -31.89 11.59 -14.18
C ASN A 113 -32.54 11.83 -15.56
N SER A 114 -31.86 11.47 -16.65
CA SER A 114 -32.39 11.46 -18.03
C SER A 114 -32.61 10.02 -18.47
#